data_AF-A0A2X3JNB7-F1
#
_entry.id   AF-A0A2X3JNB7-F1
#
_cell.length_a   1.000
_cell.length_b   1.000
_cell.length_c   1.000
_cell.angle_alpha   90.00
_cell.angle_beta   90.00
_cell.angle_gamma   90.00
#
_symmetry.space_group_name_H-M   'P 1'
#
loop_
_entity.id
_entity.type
_entity.pdbx_description
1 polymer ?
#
loop_
_entity_poly.entity_id
_entity_poly.type
_entity_poly.pdbx_seq_one_letter_code
_entity_poly.pdbx_strand_id
1 'polypeptide(L)'
;MKLAACFLTLLPGFAVAASWTSPGFPAFSEQGTGTFVSHAQLPKGTRPLTLNFDQQCWQPADAIKLNQMLSLQPCSNTPPQWRLFRDGKYTLQIDTRLRYANIDDFHPERRRTGSKPGP
;
A
#
# COMPACT_ATOMS: atom_id res chain seq x y z
N MET A 1 -57.23 5.81 8.20
CA MET A 1 -56.35 5.36 7.08
C MET A 1 -55.21 6.35 6.94
N LYS A 2 -53.96 5.99 7.24
CA LYS A 2 -52.79 6.85 6.92
C LYS A 2 -51.65 5.93 6.49
N LEU A 3 -51.47 5.82 5.17
CA LEU A 3 -50.35 5.11 4.56
C LEU A 3 -49.10 5.96 4.79
N ALA A 4 -48.34 5.64 5.85
CA ALA A 4 -47.02 6.20 6.03
C ALA A 4 -46.07 5.49 5.05
N ALA A 5 -45.65 6.23 4.03
CA ALA A 5 -44.67 5.79 3.06
C ALA A 5 -43.38 5.37 3.79
N CYS A 6 -43.04 4.08 3.68
CA CYS A 6 -41.72 3.58 4.00
C CYS A 6 -40.72 4.22 3.03
N PHE A 7 -40.07 5.30 3.46
CA PHE A 7 -38.84 5.78 2.86
C PHE A 7 -37.77 4.70 3.05
N LEU A 8 -37.60 3.82 2.07
CA LEU A 8 -36.35 3.08 1.91
C LEU A 8 -35.27 4.13 1.63
N THR A 9 -34.50 4.49 2.66
CA THR A 9 -33.23 5.16 2.49
C THR A 9 -32.31 4.20 1.73
N LEU A 10 -32.22 4.39 0.41
CA LEU A 10 -31.08 3.90 -0.36
C LEU A 10 -29.84 4.56 0.25
N LEU A 11 -29.15 3.84 1.15
CA LEU A 11 -27.77 4.15 1.46
C LEU A 11 -26.99 3.88 0.17
N PRO A 12 -26.30 4.87 -0.41
CA PRO A 12 -25.35 4.60 -1.48
C PRO A 12 -24.34 3.60 -0.91
N GLY A 13 -24.39 2.37 -1.40
CA GLY A 13 -23.39 1.37 -1.07
C GLY A 13 -22.05 1.97 -1.47
N PHE A 14 -21.23 2.33 -0.47
CA PHE A 14 -19.85 2.70 -0.71
C PHE A 14 -19.19 1.46 -1.29
N ALA A 15 -19.09 1.41 -2.62
CA ALA A 15 -18.16 0.53 -3.29
C ALA A 15 -16.78 1.04 -2.87
N VAL A 16 -16.28 0.54 -1.73
CA VAL A 16 -14.86 0.61 -1.42
C VAL A 16 -14.21 -0.20 -2.52
N ALA A 17 -13.72 0.48 -3.56
CA ALA A 17 -12.73 -0.13 -4.43
C ALA A 17 -11.64 -0.66 -3.49
N ALA A 18 -11.45 -1.98 -3.48
CA ALA A 18 -10.50 -2.62 -2.57
C ALA A 18 -9.11 -2.08 -2.89
N SER A 19 -8.71 -1.05 -2.16
CA SER A 19 -7.48 -0.32 -2.37
C SER A 19 -6.54 -0.66 -1.23
N TRP A 20 -5.29 -0.96 -1.57
CA TRP A 20 -4.23 -1.05 -0.59
C TRP A 20 -4.06 0.29 0.13
N THR A 21 -3.88 0.23 1.44
CA THR A 21 -3.58 1.41 2.27
C THR A 21 -2.44 1.07 3.24
N SER A 22 -1.65 2.07 3.60
CA SER A 22 -0.58 1.91 4.59
C SER A 22 -0.38 3.21 5.37
N PRO A 23 -0.16 3.18 6.70
CA PRO A 23 0.07 4.38 7.49
C PRO A 23 1.24 5.22 6.98
N GLY A 24 0.97 6.51 6.72
CA GLY A 24 1.97 7.44 6.18
C GLY A 24 2.16 7.37 4.67
N PHE A 25 1.45 6.50 3.96
CA PHE A 25 1.38 6.49 2.50
C PHE A 25 0.01 6.97 2.01
N PRO A 26 -0.05 7.76 0.93
CA PRO A 26 -1.31 8.03 0.25
C PRO A 26 -1.88 6.75 -0.39
N ALA A 27 -3.10 6.84 -0.91
CA ALA A 27 -3.76 5.74 -1.62
C ALA A 27 -2.86 5.19 -2.74
N PHE A 28 -2.83 3.86 -2.86
CA PHE A 28 -2.01 3.19 -3.85
C PHE A 28 -2.64 3.29 -5.23
N SER A 29 -1.79 3.50 -6.24
CA SER A 29 -2.17 3.44 -7.66
C SER A 29 -1.76 2.10 -8.25
N GLU A 30 -2.62 1.46 -9.03
CA GLU A 30 -2.23 0.30 -9.84
C GLU A 30 -1.36 0.77 -11.02
N GLN A 31 -0.16 0.21 -11.15
CA GLN A 31 0.82 0.57 -12.21
C GLN A 31 1.01 -0.56 -13.23
N GLY A 32 0.41 -1.72 -12.97
CA GLY A 32 0.43 -2.92 -13.80
C GLY A 32 -0.43 -3.98 -13.13
N THR A 33 -0.76 -5.05 -13.84
CA THR A 33 -1.70 -6.07 -13.36
C THR A 33 -1.28 -6.64 -12.00
N GLY A 34 -2.05 -6.32 -10.95
CA GLY A 34 -1.77 -6.77 -9.58
C GLY A 34 -0.55 -6.12 -8.92
N THR A 35 -0.04 -5.02 -9.49
CA THR A 35 1.07 -4.23 -8.93
C THR A 35 0.58 -2.85 -8.50
N PHE A 36 0.66 -2.58 -7.21
CA PHE A 36 0.19 -1.35 -6.58
C PHE A 36 1.37 -0.56 -6.04
N VAL A 37 1.42 0.74 -6.32
CA VAL A 37 2.53 1.62 -5.93
C VAL A 37 2.00 2.85 -5.22
N SER A 38 2.66 3.22 -4.12
CA SER A 38 2.47 4.49 -3.42
C SER A 38 3.81 5.14 -3.12
N HIS A 39 3.82 6.47 -3.03
CA HIS A 39 5.01 7.25 -2.70
C HIS A 39 4.69 8.24 -1.60
N ALA A 40 5.59 8.37 -0.61
CA ALA A 40 5.43 9.29 0.50
C ALA A 40 6.76 9.89 0.94
N GLN A 41 6.72 11.14 1.40
CA GLN A 41 7.83 11.74 2.15
C GLN A 41 7.73 11.28 3.60
N LEU A 42 8.73 10.56 4.10
CA LEU A 42 8.75 10.05 5.47
C LEU A 42 9.93 10.63 6.24
N PRO A 43 9.73 11.05 7.50
CA PRO A 43 10.83 11.45 8.37
C PRO A 43 11.60 10.23 8.89
N LYS A 44 12.86 10.46 9.25
CA LYS A 44 13.71 9.56 10.02
C LYS A 44 12.98 9.13 11.29
N GLY A 45 13.06 7.85 11.61
CA GLY A 45 12.43 7.31 12.81
C GLY A 45 12.13 5.84 12.69
N THR A 46 11.52 5.30 13.73
CA THR A 46 11.04 3.92 13.75
C THR A 46 9.52 3.93 13.67
N ARG A 47 8.96 3.13 12.77
CA ARG A 47 7.52 3.03 12.58
C ARG A 47 7.11 1.60 12.23
N PRO A 48 5.92 1.15 12.63
CA PRO A 48 5.37 -0.10 12.11
C PRO A 48 5.05 0.04 10.63
N LEU A 49 5.26 -1.02 9.86
CA LEU A 49 4.74 -1.13 8.51
C LEU A 49 3.63 -2.16 8.47
N THR A 50 2.42 -1.68 8.23
CA THR A 50 1.24 -2.51 7.98
C THR A 50 0.61 -2.07 6.67
N LEU A 51 0.01 -3.03 5.98
CA LEU A 51 -0.75 -2.84 4.76
C LEU A 51 -2.17 -3.33 5.02
N ASN A 52 -3.19 -2.56 4.65
CA ASN A 52 -4.57 -3.03 4.74
C ASN A 52 -5.14 -3.18 3.34
N PHE A 53 -5.81 -4.30 3.11
CA PHE A 53 -6.55 -4.60 1.89
C PHE A 53 -7.84 -5.32 2.27
N ASP A 54 -8.98 -4.81 1.81
CA ASP A 54 -10.29 -5.42 2.03
C ASP A 54 -10.53 -5.81 3.50
N GLN A 55 -10.28 -4.85 4.40
CA GLN A 55 -10.38 -5.01 5.88
C GLN A 55 -9.40 -6.02 6.50
N GLN A 56 -8.53 -6.66 5.72
CA GLN A 56 -7.47 -7.53 6.20
C GLN A 56 -6.17 -6.75 6.38
N CYS A 57 -5.51 -7.00 7.52
CA CYS A 57 -4.21 -6.43 7.84
C CYS A 57 -3.09 -7.40 7.43
N TRP A 58 -2.10 -6.88 6.74
CA TRP A 58 -0.90 -7.56 6.29
C TRP A 58 0.35 -6.86 6.81
N GLN A 59 1.37 -7.63 7.14
CA GLN A 59 2.68 -7.13 7.55
C GLN A 59 3.79 -7.94 6.89
N PRO A 60 5.01 -7.39 6.78
CA PRO A 60 6.19 -8.16 6.40
C PRO A 60 6.40 -9.40 7.29
N ALA A 61 6.82 -10.51 6.68
CA ALA A 61 7.18 -11.73 7.38
C ALA A 61 8.42 -11.54 8.26
N ASP A 62 9.38 -10.76 7.74
CA ASP A 62 10.70 -10.56 8.32
C ASP A 62 10.99 -9.07 8.57
N ALA A 63 12.19 -8.81 9.12
CA ALA A 63 12.70 -7.46 9.29
C ALA A 63 12.71 -6.68 7.96
N ILE A 64 12.24 -5.43 8.03
CA ILE A 64 12.07 -4.58 6.86
C ILE A 64 13.42 -4.07 6.37
N LYS A 65 13.76 -4.41 5.12
CA LYS A 65 14.97 -3.95 4.45
C LYS A 65 14.59 -3.23 3.15
N LEU A 66 15.23 -2.10 2.90
CA LEU A 66 15.05 -1.34 1.67
C LEU A 66 15.63 -2.12 0.47
N ASN A 67 15.04 -1.96 -0.71
CA ASN A 67 15.45 -2.62 -1.96
C ASN A 67 15.40 -4.15 -1.90
N GLN A 68 14.53 -4.72 -1.06
CA GLN A 68 14.30 -6.15 -0.97
C GLN A 68 12.82 -6.48 -1.15
N MET A 69 12.55 -7.67 -1.68
CA MET A 69 11.21 -8.25 -1.64
C MET A 69 10.95 -8.79 -0.23
N LEU A 70 9.84 -8.35 0.35
CA LEU A 70 9.37 -8.68 1.68
C LEU A 70 8.11 -9.52 1.52
N SER A 71 8.15 -10.78 1.95
CA SER A 71 6.96 -11.64 1.98
C SER A 71 5.92 -11.01 2.90
N LEU A 72 4.64 -11.05 2.52
CA LEU A 72 3.56 -10.58 3.37
C LEU A 72 2.89 -11.74 4.11
N GLN A 73 2.61 -11.53 5.39
CA GLN A 73 1.81 -12.41 6.25
C GLN A 73 0.66 -11.62 6.87
N PRO A 74 -0.42 -12.28 7.33
CA PRO A 74 -1.43 -11.63 8.14
C PRO A 74 -0.80 -10.96 9.37
N CYS A 75 -1.35 -9.82 9.78
CA CYS A 75 -0.84 -9.12 10.95
C CYS A 75 -0.87 -9.99 12.21
N SER A 76 0.20 -9.92 12.99
CA SER A 76 0.30 -10.53 14.32
C SER A 76 0.31 -9.46 15.40
N ASN A 77 0.38 -9.86 16.67
CA ASN A 77 0.37 -8.91 17.80
C ASN A 77 1.57 -7.94 17.79
N THR A 78 2.65 -8.25 17.07
CA THR A 78 3.90 -7.48 17.07
C THR A 78 4.33 -7.17 15.63
N PRO A 79 3.90 -6.05 15.05
CA PRO A 79 4.28 -5.67 13.70
C PRO A 79 5.78 -5.34 13.62
N PRO A 80 6.47 -5.76 12.53
CA PRO A 80 7.88 -5.47 12.34
C PRO A 80 8.11 -3.96 12.26
N GLN A 81 9.18 -3.54 12.91
CA GLN A 81 9.56 -2.13 12.99
C GLN A 81 10.45 -1.76 11.81
N TRP A 82 10.01 -0.77 11.04
CA TRP A 82 10.79 -0.17 9.98
C TRP A 82 11.61 0.99 10.53
N ARG A 83 12.93 0.84 10.51
CA ARG A 83 13.86 1.89 10.93
C ARG A 83 14.33 2.69 9.72
N LEU A 84 13.82 3.91 9.61
CA LEU A 84 14.25 4.92 8.65
C LEU A 84 15.46 5.66 9.20
N PHE A 85 16.57 5.61 8.46
CA PHE A 85 17.84 6.23 8.89
C PHE A 85 17.96 7.70 8.51
N ARG A 86 17.11 8.19 7.60
CA ARG A 86 17.09 9.57 7.11
C ARG A 86 15.67 9.97 6.71
N ASP A 87 15.46 11.28 6.56
CA ASP A 87 14.28 11.81 5.89
C ASP A 87 14.41 11.54 4.39
N GLY A 88 13.31 11.17 3.73
CA GLY A 88 13.37 10.83 2.31
C GLY A 88 12.02 10.56 1.68
N LYS A 89 12.00 10.51 0.35
CA LYS A 89 10.85 10.02 -0.40
C LYS A 89 11.00 8.51 -0.55
N TYR A 90 10.00 7.77 -0.11
CA TYR A 90 9.97 6.32 -0.19
C TYR A 90 8.90 5.87 -1.16
N THR A 91 9.18 4.78 -1.86
CA THR A 91 8.26 4.05 -2.72
C THR A 91 7.91 2.75 -2.03
N LEU A 92 6.63 2.44 -1.95
CA LEU A 92 6.13 1.17 -1.47
C LEU A 92 5.36 0.53 -2.62
N GLN A 93 5.85 -0.62 -3.07
CA GLN A 93 5.29 -1.42 -4.13
C GLN A 93 4.74 -2.73 -3.54
N ILE A 94 3.56 -3.15 -4.00
CA ILE A 94 2.91 -4.39 -3.59
C ILE A 94 2.61 -5.20 -4.85
N ASP A 95 3.04 -6.45 -4.90
CA ASP A 95 2.66 -7.42 -5.92
C ASP A 95 1.71 -8.46 -5.31
N THR A 96 0.44 -8.40 -5.71
CA THR A 96 -0.61 -9.28 -5.16
C THR A 96 -0.59 -10.69 -5.74
N ARG A 97 0.03 -10.89 -6.92
CA ARG A 97 0.15 -12.21 -7.57
C ARG A 97 1.08 -13.11 -6.78
N LEU A 98 2.10 -12.49 -6.18
CA LEU A 98 3.13 -13.17 -5.42
C LEU A 98 3.04 -12.89 -3.91
N ARG A 99 2.16 -11.98 -3.47
CA ARG A 99 2.01 -11.52 -2.08
C ARG A 99 3.32 -10.99 -1.48
N TYR A 100 4.05 -10.19 -2.26
CA TYR A 100 5.25 -9.49 -1.78
C TYR A 100 5.00 -7.98 -1.73
N ALA A 101 5.70 -7.33 -0.82
CA ALA A 101 5.91 -5.89 -0.86
C ALA A 101 7.40 -5.60 -1.04
N ASN A 102 7.71 -4.45 -1.62
CA ASN A 102 9.06 -3.94 -1.69
C ASN A 102 9.04 -2.45 -1.36
N ILE A 103 10.06 -2.01 -0.63
CA ILE A 103 10.20 -0.61 -0.25
C ILE A 103 11.55 -0.13 -0.73
N ASP A 104 11.53 0.97 -1.48
CA ASP A 104 12.72 1.59 -2.00
C ASP A 104 12.76 3.06 -1.59
N ASP A 105 13.96 3.57 -1.37
CA ASP A 105 14.17 5.01 -1.36
C ASP A 105 14.04 5.52 -2.81
N PHE A 106 13.07 6.39 -3.04
CA PHE A 106 12.80 6.94 -4.36
C PHE A 106 13.97 7.84 -4.77
N HIS A 107 14.77 7.36 -5.72
CA HIS A 107 15.69 8.18 -6.48
C HIS A 107 15.04 8.53 -7.84
N PRO A 108 14.80 9.83 -8.14
CA PRO A 108 14.13 10.25 -9.38
C PRO A 108 14.84 9.78 -10.66
N GLU A 109 16.14 9.49 -10.59
CA GLU A 109 16.94 9.12 -11.76
C GLU A 109 16.72 7.67 -12.25
N ARG A 110 16.11 6.77 -11.46
CA ARG A 110 15.94 5.36 -11.83
C ARG A 110 14.68 5.03 -12.64
N ARG A 111 13.86 6.02 -13.03
CA ARG A 111 12.65 5.81 -13.85
C ARG A 111 12.83 5.97 -15.37
N ARG A 112 14.06 6.17 -15.87
CA ARG A 112 14.34 6.38 -17.32
C ARG A 112 14.80 5.14 -18.10
N THR A 113 14.63 3.93 -17.59
CA THR A 113 14.96 2.69 -18.34
C THR A 113 13.76 1.76 -18.38
N GLY A 114 12.73 2.15 -19.13
CA GLY A 114 11.52 1.33 -19.22
C GLY A 114 10.48 1.85 -20.20
N SER A 115 10.88 2.55 -21.26
CA SER A 115 10.00 2.78 -22.41
C SER A 115 10.89 3.10 -23.61
N LYS A 116 11.19 2.08 -24.40
CA LYS A 116 11.57 2.27 -25.81
C LYS A 116 10.30 2.02 -26.61
N PRO A 117 9.66 3.04 -27.22
CA PRO A 117 8.73 2.79 -28.30
C PRO A 117 9.58 2.30 -29.48
N GLY A 118 9.41 1.05 -29.87
CA GLY A 118 9.94 0.57 -31.14
C GLY A 118 9.14 1.17 -32.31
N PRO A 119 9.78 1.42 -33.46
CA PRO A 119 9.18 2.07 -34.63
C PRO A 119 8.06 1.25 -35.27
#